data_AF-A0A1C6R791-F1
#
_entry.id   AF-A0A1C6R791-F1
#
_cell.length_a   1.000
_cell.length_b   1.000
_cell.length_c   1.000
_cell.angle_alpha   90.00
_cell.angle_beta   90.00
_cell.angle_gamma   90.00
#
_symmetry.space_group_name_H-M   'P 1'
#
loop_
_entity.id
_entity.type
_entity.pdbx_description
1 polymer ?
#
loop_
_entity_poly.entity_id
_entity_poly.type
_entity_poly.pdbx_seq_one_letter_code
_entity_poly.pdbx_strand_id
1 'polypeptide(L)'
;MKLVASTGTVARPSTVDYRRRFTLPTTLADAAGITPGPVVVLRGERPGELLVTTPGAALARVRAALAATVAAHGVHGSLRAALVDGLGRAAHGPAAGVPVDLPAEGWIVCDAAPLVALLDGDPDAEALVPLLPRTVITDAAENDLFMVLLAAGLAAADTIGGQIDGHEQVMDVLTALGLRTAGLDTEWAPVRTREFALRTADAGLTDAERATIALAAHLGVPALLGRPVGELPGAAGGVSLVDYRDLAPTPATDTPAVVTPA
;
A
#
# COMPACT_ATOMS: atom_id res chain seq x y z
N MET A 1 10.66 -10.15 16.37
CA MET A 1 9.97 -9.35 15.33
C MET A 1 8.74 -8.61 15.83
N LYS A 2 8.93 -7.34 16.23
CA LYS A 2 7.85 -6.40 16.51
C LYS A 2 7.63 -5.58 15.24
N LEU A 3 6.57 -5.87 14.49
CA LEU A 3 6.13 -4.98 13.40
C LEU A 3 5.78 -3.64 14.04
N VAL A 4 6.64 -2.65 13.84
CA VAL A 4 6.41 -1.29 14.32
C VAL A 4 5.41 -0.67 13.35
N ALA A 5 4.21 -0.33 13.83
CA ALA A 5 3.34 0.55 13.07
C ALA A 5 4.13 1.83 12.76
N SER A 6 4.09 2.28 11.49
CA SER A 6 4.82 3.45 10.97
C SER A 6 5.05 4.53 12.04
N THR A 7 6.26 5.08 12.08
CA THR A 7 6.68 6.17 12.98
C THR A 7 6.01 7.50 12.67
N GLY A 8 4.73 7.51 12.27
CA GLY A 8 3.85 8.66 12.43
C GLY A 8 3.51 8.86 13.90
N THR A 9 4.47 9.21 14.75
CA THR A 9 4.18 9.57 16.15
C THR A 9 5.26 10.43 16.80
N VAL A 10 5.03 11.75 16.77
CA VAL A 10 4.82 12.42 18.06
C VAL A 10 3.31 12.50 18.24
N ALA A 11 2.75 11.60 19.04
CA ALA A 11 1.33 11.57 19.34
C ALA A 11 0.89 12.93 19.91
N ARG A 12 0.14 13.70 19.12
CA ARG A 12 -0.76 14.71 19.68
C ARG A 12 -1.95 13.97 20.28
N PRO A 13 -2.50 14.43 21.42
CA PRO A 13 -3.56 13.72 22.12
C PRO A 13 -4.88 13.82 21.35
N SER A 14 -5.07 12.94 20.37
CA SER A 14 -6.39 12.50 19.92
C SER A 14 -6.47 11.00 20.19
N THR A 15 -7.43 10.59 21.00
CA THR A 15 -7.66 9.24 21.55
C THR A 15 -8.05 8.18 20.52
N VAL A 16 -7.67 8.34 19.26
CA VAL A 16 -8.12 7.49 18.15
C VAL A 16 -6.96 6.62 17.70
N ASP A 17 -7.05 5.35 18.08
CA ASP A 17 -6.20 4.28 17.58
C ASP A 17 -6.63 3.96 16.13
N TYR A 18 -5.94 4.54 15.14
CA TYR A 18 -6.18 4.32 13.69
C TYR A 18 -5.99 2.85 13.25
N ARG A 19 -5.63 1.97 14.19
CA ARG A 19 -5.27 0.56 13.95
C ARG A 19 -6.45 -0.40 13.91
N ARG A 20 -7.70 0.09 14.01
CA ARG A 20 -8.87 -0.78 14.16
C ARG A 20 -9.80 -0.67 12.96
N ARG A 21 -9.74 -1.68 12.10
CA ARG A 21 -10.92 -2.12 11.35
C ARG A 21 -11.94 -2.64 12.35
N PHE A 22 -13.17 -2.15 12.25
CA PHE A 22 -14.27 -2.66 13.04
C PHE A 22 -15.21 -3.41 12.10
N THR A 23 -15.82 -4.48 12.61
CA THR A 23 -17.04 -4.99 12.03
C THR A 23 -18.17 -4.31 12.79
N LEU A 24 -19.00 -3.54 12.10
CA LEU A 24 -20.18 -2.97 12.74
C LEU A 24 -21.09 -4.13 13.19
N PRO A 25 -21.49 -4.18 14.48
CA PRO A 25 -22.54 -5.10 14.91
C PRO A 25 -23.79 -4.83 14.08
N THR A 26 -24.54 -5.87 13.71
CA THR A 26 -25.78 -5.76 12.93
C THR A 26 -26.75 -4.71 13.49
N THR A 27 -26.91 -4.65 14.81
CA THR A 27 -27.77 -3.67 15.48
C THR A 27 -27.34 -2.21 15.30
N LEU A 28 -26.05 -1.95 15.09
CA LEU A 28 -25.47 -0.62 14.91
C LEU A 28 -25.43 -0.22 13.43
N ALA A 29 -25.23 -1.21 12.55
CA ALA A 29 -25.38 -1.11 11.10
C ALA A 29 -26.81 -0.67 10.72
N ASP A 30 -27.83 -1.31 11.30
CA ASP A 30 -29.24 -1.01 11.06
C ASP A 30 -29.65 0.42 11.50
N ALA A 31 -29.05 0.93 12.58
CA ALA A 31 -29.33 2.27 13.10
C ALA A 31 -28.71 3.40 12.26
N ALA A 32 -27.62 3.12 11.53
CA ALA A 32 -26.90 4.11 10.72
C ALA A 32 -27.21 4.03 9.22
N GLY A 33 -28.02 3.05 8.78
CA GLY A 33 -28.23 2.78 7.35
C GLY A 33 -26.97 2.26 6.65
N ILE A 34 -26.03 1.71 7.41
CA ILE A 34 -24.78 1.14 6.91
C ILE A 34 -24.97 -0.37 6.81
N THR A 35 -24.60 -0.99 5.69
CA THR A 35 -24.64 -2.44 5.56
C THR A 35 -23.60 -3.11 6.49
N PRO A 36 -23.95 -4.24 7.16
CA PRO A 36 -22.99 -5.00 7.94
C PRO A 36 -21.77 -5.39 7.09
N GLY A 37 -20.57 -5.11 7.60
CA GLY A 37 -19.34 -5.33 6.84
C GLY A 37 -18.10 -4.71 7.48
N PRO A 38 -16.92 -4.86 6.83
CA PRO A 38 -15.71 -4.21 7.27
C PRO A 38 -15.83 -2.69 7.11
N VAL A 39 -15.54 -1.95 8.19
CA VAL A 39 -15.42 -0.48 8.15
C VAL A 39 -14.04 -0.04 8.61
N VAL A 40 -13.62 1.10 8.08
CA VAL A 40 -12.44 1.84 8.53
C VAL A 40 -12.88 3.17 9.14
N VAL A 41 -12.13 3.62 10.14
CA VAL A 41 -12.34 4.91 10.79
C VAL A 41 -11.18 5.82 10.42
N LEU A 42 -11.48 6.93 9.77
CA LEU A 42 -10.52 7.92 9.30
C LEU A 42 -10.77 9.26 9.99
N ARG A 43 -9.80 10.17 9.92
CA ARG A 43 -10.01 11.56 10.29
C ARG A 43 -10.93 12.24 9.27
N GLY A 44 -11.90 13.02 9.75
CA GLY A 44 -12.72 13.89 8.91
C GLY A 44 -11.99 15.16 8.50
N GLU A 45 -12.67 16.02 7.73
CA GLU A 45 -12.10 17.27 7.21
C GLU A 45 -11.92 18.32 8.30
N ARG A 46 -12.74 18.25 9.36
CA ARG A 46 -12.68 19.17 10.49
C ARG A 46 -11.90 18.56 11.66
N PRO A 47 -11.16 19.37 12.43
CA PRO A 47 -10.51 18.91 13.66
C PRO A 47 -11.51 18.21 14.59
N GLY A 48 -11.19 16.96 14.97
CA GLY A 48 -12.03 16.14 15.86
C GLY A 48 -13.17 15.38 15.18
N GLU A 49 -13.35 15.55 13.86
CA GLU A 49 -14.31 14.76 13.09
C GLU A 49 -13.75 13.36 12.79
N LEU A 50 -14.63 12.35 12.83
CA LEU A 50 -14.32 10.98 12.44
C LEU A 50 -15.24 10.54 11.31
N LEU A 51 -14.63 9.96 10.28
CA LEU A 51 -15.31 9.39 9.13
C LEU A 51 -15.32 7.87 9.27
N VAL A 52 -16.51 7.27 9.36
CA VAL A 52 -16.69 5.81 9.28
C VAL A 52 -17.10 5.47 7.85
N THR A 53 -16.32 4.61 7.18
CA THR A 53 -16.53 4.30 5.76
C THR A 53 -16.11 2.88 5.42
N THR A 54 -16.50 2.38 4.25
CA THR A 54 -16.05 1.08 3.74
C THR A 54 -14.61 1.18 3.20
N PRO A 55 -13.84 0.07 3.15
CA PRO A 55 -12.52 0.05 2.53
C PRO A 55 -12.50 0.61 1.10
N GLY A 56 -13.48 0.23 0.28
CA GLY A 56 -13.60 0.72 -1.10
C GLY A 56 -13.87 2.21 -1.18
N ALA A 57 -14.75 2.75 -0.33
CA ALA A 57 -15.03 4.18 -0.30
C ALA A 57 -13.86 5.00 0.26
N ALA A 58 -13.12 4.48 1.24
CA ALA A 58 -11.87 5.10 1.72
C ALA A 58 -10.84 5.20 0.59
N LEU A 59 -10.63 4.10 -0.14
CA LEU A 59 -9.68 4.05 -1.25
C LEU A 59 -10.11 4.96 -2.41
N ALA A 60 -11.39 4.96 -2.78
CA ALA A 60 -11.92 5.85 -3.81
C ALA A 60 -11.73 7.34 -3.45
N ARG A 61 -11.95 7.71 -2.19
CA ARG A 61 -11.74 9.08 -1.70
C ARG A 61 -10.28 9.52 -1.83
N VAL A 62 -9.33 8.71 -1.36
CA VAL A 62 -7.91 9.07 -1.44
C VAL A 62 -7.42 9.14 -2.88
N ARG A 63 -7.87 8.22 -3.75
CA ARG A 63 -7.57 8.26 -5.19
C ARG A 63 -8.08 9.52 -5.86
N ALA A 64 -9.32 9.93 -5.57
CA ALA A 64 -9.89 11.15 -6.11
C ALA A 64 -9.11 12.40 -5.69
N ALA A 65 -8.69 12.46 -4.42
CA ALA A 65 -7.85 13.55 -3.92
C ALA A 65 -6.47 13.58 -4.61
N LEU A 66 -5.82 12.43 -4.75
CA LEU A 66 -4.53 12.31 -5.44
C LEU A 66 -4.64 12.70 -6.91
N ALA A 67 -5.65 12.21 -7.62
CA ALA A 67 -5.89 12.56 -9.02
C ALA A 67 -6.09 14.08 -9.20
N ALA A 68 -6.84 14.72 -8.29
CA ALA A 68 -7.01 16.17 -8.30
C ALA A 68 -5.69 16.92 -8.07
N THR A 69 -4.87 16.46 -7.11
CA THR A 69 -3.54 17.04 -6.84
C THR A 69 -2.60 16.89 -8.04
N VAL A 70 -2.53 15.70 -8.64
CA VAL A 70 -1.71 15.42 -9.83
C VAL A 70 -2.14 16.33 -10.99
N ALA A 71 -3.44 16.45 -11.24
CA ALA A 71 -3.98 17.30 -12.29
C ALA A 71 -3.70 18.80 -12.04
N ALA A 72 -3.75 19.26 -10.79
CA ALA A 72 -3.49 20.64 -10.43
C ALA A 72 -2.01 21.03 -10.60
N HIS A 73 -1.08 20.12 -10.29
CA HIS A 73 0.36 20.40 -10.41
C HIS A 73 0.88 20.22 -11.83
N GLY A 74 0.36 19.23 -12.58
CA GLY A 74 0.65 19.03 -13.99
C GLY A 74 2.10 18.65 -14.33
N VAL A 75 2.94 18.35 -13.34
CA VAL A 75 4.35 17.94 -13.55
C VAL A 75 4.42 16.51 -14.13
N HIS A 76 3.59 15.62 -13.61
CA HIS A 76 3.45 14.25 -14.08
C HIS A 76 1.97 13.95 -14.38
N GLY A 77 1.71 13.09 -15.37
CA GLY A 77 0.35 12.70 -15.73
C GLY A 77 -0.32 11.69 -14.79
N SER A 78 0.47 11.04 -13.93
CA SER A 78 0.02 10.06 -12.92
C SER A 78 1.09 9.83 -11.86
N LEU A 79 0.77 9.14 -10.77
CA LEU A 79 1.76 8.73 -9.77
C LEU A 79 2.77 7.73 -10.34
N ARG A 80 2.34 6.85 -11.25
CA ARG A 80 3.21 5.94 -11.99
C ARG A 80 4.20 6.71 -12.87
N ALA A 81 3.77 7.78 -13.54
CA ALA A 81 4.68 8.65 -14.28
C ALA A 81 5.68 9.34 -13.33
N ALA A 82 5.25 9.80 -12.16
CA ALA A 82 6.15 10.32 -11.12
C ALA A 82 7.14 9.26 -10.60
N LEU A 83 6.73 7.99 -10.50
CA LEU A 83 7.61 6.88 -10.14
C LEU A 83 8.68 6.60 -11.19
N VAL A 84 8.29 6.56 -12.47
CA VAL A 84 9.21 6.28 -13.59
C VAL A 84 10.11 7.48 -13.85
N ASP A 85 9.53 8.65 -14.08
CA ASP A 85 10.27 9.83 -14.52
C ASP A 85 10.92 10.57 -13.35
N GLY A 86 10.22 10.67 -12.22
CA GLY A 86 10.67 11.44 -11.05
C GLY A 86 11.69 10.70 -10.19
N LEU A 87 11.54 9.38 -10.02
CA LEU A 87 12.50 8.55 -9.27
C LEU A 87 13.44 7.76 -10.19
N GLY A 88 13.28 7.88 -11.51
CA GLY A 88 14.11 7.16 -12.48
C GLY A 88 13.92 5.64 -12.43
N ARG A 89 12.76 5.16 -11.95
CA ARG A 89 12.46 3.72 -12.00
C ARG A 89 12.31 3.28 -13.44
N ALA A 90 12.92 2.16 -13.79
CA ALA A 90 12.76 1.59 -15.12
C ALA A 90 11.27 1.34 -15.43
N ALA A 91 10.83 1.80 -16.59
CA ALA A 91 9.50 1.45 -17.10
C ALA A 91 9.43 -0.08 -17.20
N HIS A 92 8.45 -0.68 -16.54
CA HIS A 92 8.35 -2.13 -16.45
C HIS A 92 7.94 -2.74 -17.78
N GLY A 93 8.54 -3.89 -18.11
CA GLY A 93 8.10 -4.72 -19.22
C GLY A 93 6.65 -5.22 -19.04
N PRO A 94 6.05 -5.81 -20.10
CA PRO A 94 4.74 -6.44 -19.99
C PRO A 94 4.78 -7.55 -18.94
N ALA A 95 3.70 -7.69 -18.18
CA ALA A 95 3.54 -8.79 -17.23
C ALA A 95 3.58 -10.14 -17.97
N ALA A 96 3.88 -11.23 -17.25
CA ALA A 96 3.89 -12.57 -17.85
C ALA A 96 2.46 -13.01 -18.26
N GLY A 97 1.43 -12.45 -17.62
CA GLY A 97 0.03 -12.74 -17.88
C GLY A 97 -0.38 -14.13 -17.39
N VAL A 98 0.41 -14.74 -16.51
CA VAL A 98 0.13 -16.05 -15.92
C VAL A 98 -0.40 -15.81 -14.51
N PRO A 99 -1.69 -16.11 -14.23
CA PRO A 99 -2.26 -15.88 -12.92
C PRO A 99 -1.48 -16.60 -11.81
N VAL A 100 -1.19 -15.87 -10.74
CA VAL A 100 -0.51 -16.36 -9.55
C VAL A 100 -1.45 -16.24 -8.35
N ASP A 101 -1.66 -17.38 -7.70
CA ASP A 101 -2.32 -17.43 -6.40
C ASP A 101 -1.29 -17.25 -5.29
N LEU A 102 -1.55 -16.27 -4.41
CA LEU A 102 -0.78 -16.12 -3.18
C LEU A 102 -1.28 -17.09 -2.10
N PRO A 103 -0.42 -17.48 -1.15
CA PRO A 103 -0.83 -18.28 0.00
C PRO A 103 -2.01 -17.65 0.75
N ALA A 104 -2.99 -18.48 1.14
CA ALA A 104 -4.20 -18.06 1.84
C ALA A 104 -3.93 -17.42 3.22
N GLU A 105 -2.77 -17.71 3.82
CA GLU A 105 -2.32 -17.16 5.10
C GLU A 105 -0.83 -16.76 5.05
N GLY A 106 -0.40 -15.89 5.99
CA GLY A 106 0.98 -15.38 6.09
C GLY A 106 1.16 -13.96 5.58
N TRP A 107 2.32 -13.35 5.84
CA TRP A 107 2.61 -11.99 5.36
C TRP A 107 2.94 -11.97 3.87
N ILE A 108 2.82 -10.81 3.25
CA ILE A 108 3.30 -10.51 1.89
C ILE A 108 4.15 -9.25 2.01
N VAL A 109 5.38 -9.28 1.52
CA VAL A 109 6.22 -8.08 1.48
C VAL A 109 6.00 -7.39 0.15
N CYS A 110 5.64 -6.12 0.16
CA CYS A 110 5.27 -5.36 -1.04
C CYS A 110 6.26 -4.23 -1.27
N ASP A 111 6.63 -4.03 -2.54
CA ASP A 111 7.33 -2.85 -3.00
C ASP A 111 6.37 -1.64 -3.13
N ALA A 112 6.92 -0.45 -3.38
CA ALA A 112 6.13 0.76 -3.61
C ALA A 112 5.32 0.71 -4.92
N ALA A 113 5.83 0.08 -6.00
CA ALA A 113 5.18 0.13 -7.31
C ALA A 113 3.73 -0.41 -7.33
N PRO A 114 3.43 -1.57 -6.71
CA PRO A 114 2.05 -2.05 -6.61
C PRO A 114 1.12 -1.10 -5.83
N LEU A 115 1.63 -0.43 -4.78
CA LEU A 115 0.85 0.56 -4.03
C LEU A 115 0.61 1.84 -4.83
N VAL A 116 1.60 2.29 -5.60
CA VAL A 116 1.46 3.41 -6.53
C VAL A 116 0.42 3.09 -7.59
N ALA A 117 0.46 1.88 -8.17
CA ALA A 117 -0.55 1.42 -9.12
C ALA A 117 -1.95 1.38 -8.49
N LEU A 118 -2.06 0.90 -7.25
CA LEU A 118 -3.31 0.92 -6.50
C LEU A 118 -3.81 2.35 -6.30
N LEU A 119 -2.96 3.31 -5.93
CA LEU A 119 -3.35 4.70 -5.71
C LEU A 119 -3.66 5.47 -7.01
N ASP A 120 -3.10 5.05 -8.14
CA ASP A 120 -3.45 5.54 -9.47
C ASP A 120 -4.79 4.98 -10.00
N GLY A 121 -5.35 3.97 -9.32
CA GLY A 121 -6.58 3.31 -9.76
C GLY A 121 -6.36 2.32 -10.91
N ASP A 122 -5.18 1.69 -10.99
CA ASP A 122 -4.94 0.62 -11.95
C ASP A 122 -5.84 -0.59 -11.66
N PRO A 123 -6.59 -1.11 -12.65
CA PRO A 123 -7.47 -2.26 -12.46
C PRO A 123 -6.72 -3.53 -12.04
N ASP A 124 -5.49 -3.74 -12.49
CA ASP A 124 -4.67 -4.91 -12.13
C ASP A 124 -4.26 -4.83 -10.65
N ALA A 125 -4.17 -3.63 -10.09
CA ALA A 125 -3.85 -3.43 -8.69
C ALA A 125 -5.05 -3.65 -7.73
N GLU A 126 -6.29 -3.78 -8.23
CA GLU A 126 -7.46 -4.02 -7.36
C GLU A 126 -7.37 -5.33 -6.59
N ALA A 127 -6.65 -6.33 -7.14
CA ALA A 127 -6.38 -7.59 -6.44
C ALA A 127 -5.58 -7.39 -5.13
N LEU A 128 -4.91 -6.25 -4.93
CA LEU A 128 -4.21 -5.94 -3.68
C LEU A 128 -5.15 -5.56 -2.54
N VAL A 129 -6.31 -4.99 -2.82
CA VAL A 129 -7.23 -4.47 -1.79
C VAL A 129 -7.56 -5.50 -0.70
N PRO A 130 -7.95 -6.75 -1.03
CA PRO A 130 -8.18 -7.79 -0.02
C PRO A 130 -6.90 -8.26 0.68
N LEU A 131 -5.73 -8.06 0.08
CA LEU A 131 -4.43 -8.47 0.61
C LEU A 131 -3.81 -7.46 1.57
N LEU A 132 -4.19 -6.17 1.51
CA LEU A 132 -3.65 -5.09 2.35
C LEU A 132 -3.48 -5.45 3.84
N PRO A 133 -4.42 -6.16 4.52
CA PRO A 133 -4.27 -6.55 5.92
C PRO A 133 -3.08 -7.47 6.23
N ARG A 134 -2.57 -8.15 5.20
CA ARG A 134 -1.44 -9.07 5.23
C ARG A 134 -0.21 -8.48 4.52
N THR A 135 -0.29 -7.24 4.05
CA THR A 135 0.78 -6.58 3.32
C THR A 135 1.70 -5.81 4.27
N VAL A 136 3.00 -6.01 4.08
CA VAL A 136 4.06 -5.30 4.79
C VAL A 136 4.95 -4.60 3.78
N ILE A 137 5.30 -3.34 4.01
CA ILE A 137 6.30 -2.61 3.23
C ILE A 137 7.56 -2.36 4.05
N THR A 138 8.69 -2.16 3.39
CA THR A 138 9.93 -1.73 4.03
C THR A 138 9.98 -0.21 4.14
N ASP A 139 10.83 0.33 5.02
CA ASP A 139 11.09 1.77 5.09
C ASP A 139 11.57 2.35 3.74
N ALA A 140 12.29 1.56 2.94
CA ALA A 140 12.71 1.97 1.60
C ALA A 140 11.52 2.08 0.63
N ALA A 141 10.56 1.17 0.71
CA ALA A 141 9.33 1.25 -0.07
C ALA A 141 8.40 2.37 0.40
N GLU A 142 8.31 2.63 1.71
CA GLU A 142 7.59 3.80 2.26
C GLU A 142 8.23 5.10 1.78
N ASN A 143 9.56 5.19 1.78
CA ASN A 143 10.29 6.35 1.26
C ASN A 143 10.05 6.56 -0.24
N ASP A 144 10.07 5.50 -1.05
CA ASP A 144 9.75 5.62 -2.48
C ASP A 144 8.32 6.14 -2.68
N LEU A 145 7.35 5.65 -1.91
CA LEU A 145 5.98 6.15 -1.95
C LEU A 145 5.91 7.64 -1.56
N PHE A 146 6.59 8.05 -0.49
CA PHE A 146 6.70 9.46 -0.10
C PHE A 146 7.27 10.31 -1.23
N MET A 147 8.38 9.89 -1.83
CA MET A 147 9.04 10.62 -2.91
C MET A 147 8.18 10.71 -4.18
N VAL A 148 7.40 9.67 -4.50
CA VAL A 148 6.43 9.70 -5.61
C VAL A 148 5.35 10.74 -5.34
N LEU A 149 4.78 10.73 -4.15
CA LEU A 149 3.72 11.67 -3.76
C LEU A 149 4.25 13.11 -3.75
N LEU A 150 5.48 13.31 -3.28
CA LEU A 150 6.20 14.58 -3.35
C LEU A 150 6.37 15.05 -4.80
N ALA A 151 6.88 14.19 -5.69
CA ALA A 151 7.07 14.48 -7.10
C ALA A 151 5.73 14.77 -7.83
N ALA A 152 4.66 14.10 -7.42
CA ALA A 152 3.29 14.34 -7.88
C ALA A 152 2.67 15.65 -7.36
N GLY A 153 3.40 16.41 -6.53
CA GLY A 153 2.99 17.73 -6.05
C GLY A 153 2.33 17.73 -4.68
N LEU A 154 2.27 16.60 -3.97
CA LEU A 154 1.55 16.52 -2.70
C LEU A 154 2.17 17.37 -1.58
N ALA A 155 3.47 17.72 -1.65
CA ALA A 155 4.09 18.62 -0.67
C ALA A 155 3.94 20.12 -1.00
N ALA A 156 3.59 20.47 -2.24
CA ALA A 156 3.33 21.87 -2.61
C ALA A 156 1.93 22.33 -2.15
N ALA A 157 1.05 21.40 -1.78
CA ALA A 157 -0.27 21.69 -1.21
C ALA A 157 -0.21 22.12 0.28
N ASP A 158 0.92 21.92 0.99
CA ASP A 158 0.98 21.96 2.46
C ASP A 158 2.13 22.80 3.03
N THR A 159 2.39 23.99 2.49
CA THR A 159 3.29 24.93 3.17
C THR A 159 2.52 26.13 3.73
N ILE A 160 2.42 26.13 5.07
CA ILE A 160 1.93 27.16 6.01
C ILE A 160 0.48 26.91 6.51
N GLY A 161 0.33 26.19 7.64
CA GLY A 161 -0.94 26.24 8.41
C GLY A 161 -1.28 25.10 9.36
N GLY A 162 -0.57 23.98 9.36
CA GLY A 162 -0.84 22.88 10.30
C GLY A 162 -2.00 21.94 9.90
N GLN A 163 -2.26 21.79 8.60
CA GLN A 163 -3.03 20.66 8.08
C GLN A 163 -2.15 19.40 8.03
N ILE A 164 -2.78 18.23 8.04
CA ILE A 164 -2.12 16.93 7.98
C ILE A 164 -1.46 16.83 6.60
N ASP A 165 -0.13 16.68 6.56
CA ASP A 165 0.64 16.53 5.32
C ASP A 165 -0.07 15.51 4.42
N GLY A 166 -0.32 15.84 3.14
CA GLY A 166 -1.05 14.94 2.24
C GLY A 166 -0.48 13.50 2.20
N HIS A 167 0.83 13.34 2.40
CA HIS A 167 1.45 12.01 2.59
C HIS A 167 0.92 11.27 3.82
N GLU A 168 0.82 11.94 4.98
CA GLU A 168 0.27 11.35 6.20
C GLU A 168 -1.18 10.89 5.98
N GLN A 169 -1.98 11.63 5.21
CA GLN A 169 -3.36 11.22 4.90
C GLN A 169 -3.40 9.94 4.06
N VAL A 170 -2.50 9.82 3.08
CA VAL A 170 -2.39 8.59 2.27
C VAL A 170 -1.98 7.41 3.15
N MET A 171 -0.95 7.60 3.97
CA MET A 171 -0.44 6.54 4.86
C MET A 171 -1.45 6.14 5.94
N ASP A 172 -2.23 7.09 6.47
CA ASP A 172 -3.34 6.82 7.39
C ASP A 172 -4.39 5.92 6.74
N VAL A 173 -4.79 6.23 5.50
CA VAL A 173 -5.76 5.42 4.77
C VAL A 173 -5.21 4.03 4.53
N LEU A 174 -3.97 3.90 4.03
CA LEU A 174 -3.35 2.59 3.80
C LEU A 174 -3.20 1.77 5.09
N THR A 175 -2.83 2.43 6.20
CA THR A 175 -2.72 1.80 7.52
C THR A 175 -4.10 1.35 8.04
N ALA A 176 -5.14 2.17 7.88
CA ALA A 176 -6.50 1.81 8.24
C ALA A 176 -7.05 0.65 7.38
N LEU A 177 -6.57 0.54 6.13
CA LEU A 177 -6.84 -0.60 5.26
C LEU A 177 -6.03 -1.85 5.64
N GLY A 178 -5.05 -1.72 6.54
CA GLY A 178 -4.31 -2.82 7.16
C GLY A 178 -2.86 -2.96 6.71
N LEU A 179 -2.37 -2.05 5.85
CA LEU A 179 -0.96 -2.00 5.46
C LEU A 179 -0.07 -1.79 6.69
N ARG A 180 1.10 -2.43 6.70
CA ARG A 180 2.07 -2.29 7.79
C ARG A 180 3.43 -1.89 7.24
N THR A 181 4.16 -1.04 7.95
CA THR A 181 5.59 -0.84 7.72
C THR A 181 6.38 -1.80 8.60
N ALA A 182 7.44 -2.38 8.05
CA ALA A 182 8.39 -3.17 8.82
C ALA A 182 9.43 -2.25 9.47
N GLY A 183 9.34 -2.08 10.79
CA GLY A 183 10.37 -1.35 11.54
C GLY A 183 11.71 -2.07 11.54
N LEU A 184 12.77 -1.36 11.13
CA LEU A 184 14.15 -1.84 11.17
C LEU A 184 14.67 -1.85 12.61
N ASP A 185 15.04 -3.03 13.12
CA ASP A 185 15.78 -3.19 14.39
C ASP A 185 17.06 -4.03 14.20
N THR A 186 17.76 -4.37 15.29
CA THR A 186 19.02 -5.11 15.24
C THR A 186 18.88 -6.55 14.73
N GLU A 187 17.68 -7.12 14.62
CA GLU A 187 17.44 -8.47 14.06
C GLU A 187 17.63 -8.53 12.53
N TRP A 188 17.85 -7.38 11.87
CA TRP A 188 17.87 -7.25 10.41
C TRP A 188 19.25 -7.45 9.75
N ALA A 189 20.28 -7.85 10.49
CA ALA A 189 21.60 -8.11 9.91
C ALA A 189 21.56 -9.08 8.71
N PRO A 190 20.78 -10.19 8.73
CA PRO A 190 20.65 -11.07 7.56
C PRO A 190 19.98 -10.39 6.36
N VAL A 191 19.01 -9.49 6.60
CA VAL A 191 18.34 -8.71 5.55
C VAL A 191 19.35 -7.78 4.89
N ARG A 192 20.16 -7.06 5.67
CA ARG A 192 21.21 -6.16 5.16
C ARG A 192 22.29 -6.90 4.37
N THR A 193 22.72 -8.07 4.82
CA THR A 193 23.66 -8.91 4.06
C THR A 193 23.07 -9.30 2.70
N ARG A 194 21.77 -9.64 2.65
CA ARG A 194 21.10 -10.00 1.40
C ARG A 194 20.88 -8.79 0.48
N GLU A 195 20.50 -7.63 1.02
CA GLU A 195 20.43 -6.38 0.25
C GLU A 195 21.76 -6.06 -0.43
N PHE A 196 22.87 -6.21 0.30
CA PHE A 196 24.21 -6.01 -0.26
C PHE A 196 24.51 -7.00 -1.39
N ALA A 197 24.20 -8.29 -1.21
CA ALA A 197 24.38 -9.30 -2.25
C ALA A 197 23.54 -9.01 -3.51
N LEU A 198 22.28 -8.59 -3.33
CA LEU A 198 21.41 -8.18 -4.44
C LEU A 198 21.96 -6.96 -5.18
N ARG A 199 22.49 -5.97 -4.45
CA ARG A 199 23.12 -4.77 -5.06
C ARG A 199 24.33 -5.13 -5.92
N THR A 200 25.11 -6.15 -5.53
CA THR A 200 26.25 -6.62 -6.33
C THR A 200 25.85 -7.48 -7.51
N ALA A 201 24.73 -8.20 -7.42
CA ALA A 201 24.26 -9.09 -8.47
C ALA A 201 23.48 -8.34 -9.58
N ASP A 202 22.79 -7.26 -9.23
CA ASP A 202 22.03 -6.44 -10.17
C ASP A 202 21.99 -4.98 -9.74
N ALA A 203 22.69 -4.13 -10.49
CA ALA A 203 22.70 -2.68 -10.29
C ALA A 203 21.37 -2.01 -10.70
N GLY A 204 20.50 -2.71 -11.44
CA GLY A 204 19.21 -2.21 -11.92
C GLY A 204 18.05 -2.38 -10.95
N LEU A 205 18.25 -3.02 -9.78
CA LEU A 205 17.27 -3.01 -8.69
C LEU A 205 17.33 -1.68 -7.94
N THR A 206 16.18 -1.13 -7.56
CA THR A 206 16.11 0.01 -6.65
C THR A 206 16.41 -0.41 -5.21
N ASP A 207 16.66 0.55 -4.31
CA ASP A 207 16.80 0.23 -2.88
C ASP A 207 15.50 -0.38 -2.31
N ALA A 208 14.33 0.10 -2.72
CA ALA A 208 13.04 -0.44 -2.31
C ALA A 208 12.81 -1.88 -2.81
N GLU A 209 13.12 -2.18 -4.07
CA GLU A 209 13.02 -3.55 -4.61
C GLU A 209 13.97 -4.49 -3.87
N ARG A 210 15.23 -4.08 -3.64
CA ARG A 210 16.19 -4.88 -2.88
C ARG A 210 15.73 -5.15 -1.46
N ALA A 211 15.26 -4.13 -0.74
CA ALA A 211 14.78 -4.27 0.63
C ALA A 211 13.57 -5.20 0.70
N THR A 212 12.64 -5.07 -0.25
CA THR A 212 11.45 -5.92 -0.38
C THR A 212 11.83 -7.39 -0.57
N ILE A 213 12.72 -7.68 -1.55
CA ILE A 213 13.19 -9.05 -1.83
C ILE A 213 13.96 -9.62 -0.63
N ALA A 214 14.84 -8.82 -0.01
CA ALA A 214 15.65 -9.26 1.11
C ALA A 214 14.81 -9.59 2.36
N LEU A 215 13.80 -8.76 2.67
CA LEU A 215 12.88 -9.02 3.77
C LEU A 215 12.00 -10.23 3.47
N ALA A 216 11.43 -10.34 2.27
CA ALA A 216 10.63 -11.48 1.86
C ALA A 216 11.41 -12.80 2.02
N ALA A 217 12.67 -12.81 1.60
CA ALA A 217 13.57 -13.95 1.78
C ALA A 217 13.81 -14.30 3.24
N HIS A 218 14.04 -13.28 4.08
CA HIS A 218 14.30 -13.48 5.51
C HIS A 218 13.09 -14.08 6.23
N LEU A 219 11.88 -13.64 5.86
CA LEU A 219 10.63 -14.12 6.45
C LEU A 219 10.12 -15.42 5.82
N GLY A 220 10.67 -15.84 4.68
CA GLY A 220 10.17 -16.98 3.92
C GLY A 220 8.77 -16.76 3.35
N VAL A 221 8.47 -15.52 2.94
CA VAL A 221 7.15 -15.11 2.42
C VAL A 221 7.24 -14.55 1.00
N PRO A 222 6.12 -14.40 0.28
CA PRO A 222 6.13 -13.81 -1.06
C PRO A 222 6.54 -12.33 -1.07
N ALA A 223 7.24 -11.93 -2.13
CA ALA A 223 7.57 -10.55 -2.46
C ALA A 223 6.73 -10.09 -3.65
N LEU A 224 5.92 -9.05 -3.46
CA LEU A 224 5.07 -8.44 -4.48
C LEU A 224 5.77 -7.22 -5.07
N LEU A 225 6.00 -7.21 -6.38
CA LEU A 225 6.79 -6.22 -7.10
C LEU A 225 6.00 -5.63 -8.29
N GLY A 226 6.43 -4.47 -8.78
CA GLY A 226 5.98 -3.89 -10.04
C GLY A 226 6.67 -4.46 -11.28
N ARG A 227 7.56 -5.44 -11.13
CA ARG A 227 8.48 -5.92 -12.16
C ARG A 227 8.21 -7.38 -12.52
N PRO A 228 8.31 -7.76 -13.81
CA PRO A 228 8.18 -9.16 -14.23
C PRO A 228 9.24 -10.05 -13.58
N VAL A 229 8.84 -11.25 -13.16
CA VAL A 229 9.73 -12.22 -12.48
C VAL A 229 10.94 -12.60 -13.34
N GLY A 230 10.78 -12.63 -14.67
CA GLY A 230 11.86 -12.95 -15.61
C GLY A 230 12.96 -11.89 -15.71
N GLU A 231 12.76 -10.70 -15.16
CA GLU A 231 13.73 -9.60 -15.16
C GLU A 231 14.53 -9.51 -13.84
N LEU A 232 14.35 -10.48 -12.92
CA LEU A 232 14.97 -10.46 -11.59
C LEU A 232 16.23 -11.32 -11.54
N PRO A 233 17.27 -10.89 -10.79
CA PRO A 233 18.54 -11.60 -10.74
C PRO A 233 18.41 -12.96 -10.06
N GLY A 234 19.26 -13.92 -10.47
CA GLY A 234 19.34 -15.24 -9.81
C GLY A 234 19.66 -15.19 -8.31
N ALA A 235 20.25 -14.10 -7.82
CA ALA A 235 20.47 -13.84 -6.38
C ALA A 235 19.16 -13.65 -5.57
N ALA A 236 18.04 -13.40 -6.26
CA ALA A 236 16.70 -13.46 -5.67
C ALA A 236 16.19 -14.91 -5.47
N GLY A 237 17.00 -15.92 -5.84
CA GLY A 237 16.67 -17.33 -5.67
C GLY A 237 16.25 -17.70 -4.24
N GLY A 238 15.22 -18.55 -4.15
CA GLY A 238 14.61 -18.97 -2.88
C GLY A 238 13.54 -18.02 -2.33
N VAL A 239 13.17 -16.97 -3.07
CA VAL A 239 12.05 -16.08 -2.75
C VAL A 239 10.93 -16.30 -3.76
N SER A 240 9.68 -16.37 -3.30
CA SER A 240 8.52 -16.33 -4.20
C SER A 240 8.30 -14.90 -4.64
N LEU A 241 8.70 -14.58 -5.87
CA LEU A 241 8.56 -13.25 -6.47
C LEU A 241 7.28 -13.23 -7.31
N VAL A 242 6.47 -12.20 -7.14
CA VAL A 242 5.19 -12.05 -7.82
C VAL A 242 5.12 -10.65 -8.40
N ASP A 243 4.86 -10.54 -9.70
CA ASP A 243 4.44 -9.29 -10.31
C ASP A 243 2.98 -9.06 -9.93
N TYR A 244 2.64 -7.88 -9.41
CA TYR A 244 1.27 -7.62 -8.97
C TYR A 244 0.23 -7.74 -10.08
N ARG A 245 0.63 -7.53 -11.33
CA ARG A 245 -0.23 -7.64 -12.51
C ARG A 245 -0.62 -9.09 -12.83
N ASP A 246 0.11 -10.04 -12.27
CA ASP A 246 -0.17 -11.46 -12.39
C ASP A 246 -1.05 -11.97 -11.23
N LEU A 247 -1.47 -11.13 -10.28
CA LEU A 247 -2.36 -11.56 -9.19
C LEU A 247 -3.73 -11.98 -9.73
N ALA A 248 -4.19 -13.17 -9.32
CA ALA A 248 -5.53 -13.61 -9.64
C ALA A 248 -6.58 -12.67 -9.00
N PRO A 249 -7.57 -12.18 -9.76
CA PRO A 249 -8.64 -11.37 -9.19
C PRO A 249 -9.42 -12.22 -8.19
N THR A 250 -9.64 -11.68 -7.00
CA THR A 250 -10.52 -12.34 -6.02
C THR A 250 -11.96 -12.23 -6.54
N PRO A 251 -12.73 -13.33 -6.66
CA PRO A 251 -14.12 -13.23 -7.08
C PRO A 251 -14.86 -12.32 -6.10
N ALA A 252 -15.55 -11.31 -6.63
CA ALA A 252 -16.45 -10.48 -5.84
C ALA A 252 -17.41 -11.42 -5.11
N THR A 253 -17.37 -11.44 -3.79
CA THR A 253 -18.29 -12.26 -3.01
C THR A 253 -19.69 -11.74 -3.30
N ASP A 254 -20.52 -12.56 -3.96
CA ASP A 254 -21.92 -12.25 -4.23
C ASP A 254 -22.56 -11.70 -2.95
N THR A 255 -22.96 -10.44 -3.01
CA THR A 255 -23.74 -9.83 -1.93
C THR A 255 -25.09 -10.56 -1.94
N PRO A 256 -25.51 -11.25 -0.86
CA PRO A 256 -26.78 -11.95 -0.88
C PRO A 256 -27.88 -10.93 -1.16
N ALA A 257 -28.69 -11.20 -2.20
CA ALA A 257 -29.82 -10.38 -2.58
C ALA A 257 -30.70 -10.15 -1.35
N VAL A 258 -30.95 -8.87 -1.03
CA VAL A 258 -31.87 -8.46 0.01
C VAL A 258 -33.24 -9.07 -0.32
N VAL A 259 -33.64 -10.08 0.45
CA VAL A 259 -35.01 -10.59 0.43
C VAL A 259 -35.86 -9.53 1.10
N THR A 260 -36.61 -8.78 0.32
CA THR A 260 -37.67 -7.89 0.82
C THR A 260 -38.76 -8.76 1.43
N PRO A 261 -39.08 -8.63 2.74
CA PRO A 261 -40.25 -9.28 3.30
C PRO A 261 -41.53 -8.62 2.76
N ALA A 262 -42.48 -9.46 2.38
CA ALA A 262 -43.83 -9.10 1.94
C ALA A 262 -44.71 -8.61 3.10
#